data_AF-A0A368L2P9-F1
#
_entry.id   AF-A0A368L2P9-F1
#
_cell.length_a   1.000
_cell.length_b   1.000
_cell.length_c   1.000
_cell.angle_alpha   90.00
_cell.angle_beta   90.00
_cell.angle_gamma   90.00
#
_symmetry.space_group_name_H-M   'P 1'
#
loop_
_entity.id
_entity.type
_entity.pdbx_description
1 polymer ?
#
loop_
_entity_poly.entity_id
_entity_poly.type
_entity_poly.pdbx_seq_one_letter_code
_entity_poly.pdbx_strand_id
1 'polypeptide(L)' 'MPCIQLDENYRCKLFGQPERPAVCSSLQPTPEMCGESREQALRWLGYLEQASQPTCPTAEPLTPPHS' A
#
# COMPACT_ATOMS: atom_id res chain seq x y z
N MET A 1 1.86 6.23 4.50
CA MET A 1 3.21 5.90 5.01
C MET A 1 3.96 5.08 3.95
N PRO A 2 5.16 5.47 3.50
CA PRO A 2 5.95 4.69 2.55
C PRO A 2 6.59 3.45 3.20
N CYS A 3 6.91 2.43 2.41
CA CYS A 3 7.60 1.23 2.89
C CYS A 3 9.07 1.53 3.26
N ILE A 4 9.56 0.97 4.37
CA ILE A 4 10.95 1.18 4.86
C ILE A 4 12.03 0.62 3.92
N GLN A 5 11.66 -0.33 3.06
CA GLN A 5 12.57 -0.95 2.09
C GLN A 5 12.70 -0.15 0.78
N LEU A 6 12.15 1.07 0.71
CA LEU A 6 12.30 1.95 -0.44
C LEU A 6 13.63 2.73 -0.38
N ASP A 7 14.24 2.95 -1.55
CA ASP A 7 15.33 3.90 -1.72
C ASP A 7 14.84 5.32 -2.04
N GLU A 8 15.77 6.23 -2.26
CA GLU A 8 15.51 7.64 -2.62
C GLU A 8 14.78 7.82 -3.96
N ASN A 9 14.78 6.79 -4.81
CA ASN A 9 14.06 6.76 -6.08
C ASN A 9 12.76 5.96 -6.02
N TYR A 10 12.27 5.61 -4.82
CA TYR A 10 11.07 4.79 -4.61
C TYR A 10 11.16 3.37 -5.20
N ARG A 11 12.36 2.81 -5.31
CA ARG A 11 12.57 1.41 -5.72
C ARG A 11 12.75 0.52 -4.49
N CYS A 12 12.27 -0.71 -4.57
CA CYS A 12 12.41 -1.67 -3.48
C CYS A 12 13.82 -2.27 -3.46
N LYS A 13 14.53 -2.12 -2.34
CA LYS A 13 15.89 -2.66 -2.14
C LYS A 13 15.93 -4.20 -2.15
N LEU A 14 14.80 -4.86 -1.88
CA LEU A 14 14.68 -6.32 -1.87
C LEU A 14 14.20 -6.89 -3.22
N PHE A 15 14.09 -6.06 -4.27
CA PHE A 15 13.57 -6.54 -5.55
C PHE A 15 14.45 -7.66 -6.13
N GLY A 16 13.89 -8.86 -6.30
CA GLY A 16 14.61 -10.05 -6.79
C GLY A 16 15.33 -10.86 -5.71
N GLN A 17 15.31 -10.41 -4.45
CA GLN A 17 15.94 -11.12 -3.33
C GLN A 17 14.96 -12.13 -2.68
N PRO A 18 15.48 -13.25 -2.14
CA PRO A 18 14.65 -14.25 -1.45
C PRO A 18 14.02 -13.71 -0.16
N GLU A 19 14.60 -12.67 0.44
CA GLU A 19 14.07 -11.99 1.63
C GLU A 19 12.83 -11.11 1.32
N ARG A 20 12.50 -10.91 0.03
CA ARG A 20 11.32 -10.13 -0.36
C ARG A 20 10.05 -10.86 0.13
N PRO A 21 9.21 -10.21 0.96
CA PRO A 21 7.99 -10.84 1.46
C PRO A 21 7.07 -11.29 0.32
N ALA A 22 6.47 -12.48 0.47
CA ALA A 22 5.59 -13.06 -0.55
C ALA A 22 4.47 -12.11 -0.96
N VAL A 23 3.86 -11.41 0.01
CA VAL A 23 2.81 -10.41 -0.26
C VAL A 23 3.27 -9.29 -1.20
N CYS A 24 4.52 -8.83 -1.07
CA CYS A 24 5.07 -7.80 -1.95
C CYS A 24 5.35 -8.31 -3.38
N SER A 25 5.45 -9.63 -3.57
CA SER A 25 5.56 -10.25 -4.90
C SER A 25 4.18 -10.59 -5.48
N SER A 26 3.22 -10.95 -4.62
CA SER A 26 1.85 -11.28 -5.01
C SER A 26 1.03 -10.05 -5.38
N LEU A 27 1.31 -8.90 -4.78
CA LEU A 27 0.65 -7.63 -5.10
C LEU A 27 1.26 -7.04 -6.38
N GLN A 28 0.69 -7.40 -7.53
CA GLN A 28 1.09 -6.85 -8.82
C GLN A 28 0.15 -5.71 -9.24
N PRO A 29 0.68 -4.55 -9.68
CA PRO A 29 -0.14 -3.49 -10.24
C PRO A 29 -0.78 -3.96 -11.55
N THR A 30 -2.09 -3.79 -11.69
CA THR A 30 -2.80 -4.07 -12.95
C THR A 30 -2.91 -2.80 -13.80
N PRO A 31 -3.11 -2.92 -15.12
CA PRO A 31 -3.34 -1.75 -15.99
C PRO A 31 -4.51 -0.88 -15.51
N GLU A 32 -5.56 -1.50 -14.97
CA GLU A 32 -6.73 -0.82 -14.42
C GLU A 32 -6.37 0.04 -13.19
N MET A 33 -5.41 -0.40 -12.37
CA MET A 33 -4.93 0.38 -11.22
C MET A 33 -4.02 1.55 -11.60
N CYS A 34 -3.20 1.37 -12.65
CA CYS A 34 -2.18 2.34 -13.03
C CYS A 34 -2.68 3.38 -14.04
N GLY A 35 -3.66 3.03 -14.89
CA GLY A 35 -4.07 3.85 -16.03
C GLY A 35 -2.89 4.18 -16.96
N GLU A 36 -2.98 5.29 -17.69
CA GLU A 36 -1.92 5.71 -18.62
C GLU A 36 -0.97 6.77 -18.03
N SER A 37 -1.16 7.19 -16.77
CA SER A 37 -0.33 8.24 -16.15
C SER A 37 -0.34 8.14 -14.63
N ARG A 38 0.72 8.65 -13.98
CA ARG A 38 0.81 8.74 -12.51
C ARG A 38 -0.41 9.43 -11.91
N GLU A 39 -0.88 10.51 -12.50
CA GLU A 39 -2.07 11.23 -12.05
C GLU A 39 -3.34 10.37 -12.10
N GLN A 40 -3.45 9.46 -13.08
CA GLN A 40 -4.59 8.54 -13.17
C GLN A 40 -4.53 7.50 -12.06
N ALA A 41 -3.35 6.89 -11.83
CA ALA A 41 -3.14 5.95 -10.73
C ALA A 41 -3.47 6.58 -9.37
N LEU A 42 -3.04 7.82 -9.14
CA LEU A 42 -3.31 8.53 -7.88
C LEU A 42 -4.82 8.84 -7.71
N ARG A 43 -5.53 9.20 -8.79
CA ARG A 43 -7.00 9.37 -8.72
C ARG A 43 -7.71 8.06 -8.39
N TRP A 44 -7.27 6.95 -9.01
CA TRP A 44 -7.82 5.63 -8.74
C TRP A 44 -7.59 5.18 -7.29
N LEU A 45 -6.37 5.36 -6.76
CA LEU A 45 -6.06 5.09 -5.36
C LEU A 45 -6.93 5.93 -4.41
N GLY A 46 -7.11 7.23 -4.69
CA GLY A 46 -7.96 8.08 -3.87
C GLY A 46 -9.44 7.68 -3.89
N TYR A 47 -9.93 7.15 -5.01
CA TYR A 47 -11.26 6.55 -5.09
C TYR A 47 -11.36 5.29 -4.22
N LEU A 48 -10.39 4.37 -4.33
CA LEU A 48 -10.36 3.16 -3.52
C LEU A 48 -10.28 3.48 -2.03
N GLU A 49 -9.40 4.38 -1.62
CA GLU A 49 -9.28 4.81 -0.22
C GLU A 49 -10.62 5.31 0.31
N GLN A 50 -11.35 6.12 -0.46
CA GLN A 50 -12.68 6.60 -0.09
C GLN A 50 -13.72 5.49 0.01
N ALA A 51 -13.72 4.55 -0.94
CA ALA A 51 -14.66 3.45 -1.02
C ALA A 51 -14.41 2.36 0.05
N SER A 52 -13.15 2.13 0.42
CA SER A 52 -12.73 1.20 1.47
C SER A 52 -12.50 1.90 2.81
N GLN A 53 -12.98 3.14 2.98
CA GLN A 53 -13.00 3.77 4.29
C GLN A 53 -13.70 2.81 5.26
N PRO A 54 -13.10 2.55 6.44
CA PRO A 54 -13.79 1.75 7.43
C PRO A 54 -15.10 2.44 7.77
N THR A 55 -16.22 1.85 7.36
CA THR A 55 -17.54 2.22 7.88
C THR A 55 -17.57 1.75 9.31
N CYS A 56 -17.11 2.61 10.22
CA CYS A 56 -16.90 2.34 11.63
C CYS A 56 -17.97 1.39 12.22
N PRO A 57 -17.66 0.11 12.49
CA PRO A 57 -18.39 -0.66 13.47
C PRO A 57 -17.58 -0.54 14.77
N THR A 58 -17.87 0.49 15.56
CA THR A 58 -17.24 0.78 16.86
C THR A 58 -15.77 1.19 16.75
N ALA A 59 -15.50 2.47 17.03
CA ALA A 59 -14.16 2.91 17.40
C ALA A 59 -13.80 2.29 18.76
N GLU A 60 -13.28 1.06 18.77
CA GLU A 60 -12.52 0.60 19.93
C GLU A 60 -11.19 1.37 19.94
N PRO A 61 -10.88 2.13 21.01
CA PRO A 61 -9.61 2.82 21.11
C PRO A 61 -8.49 1.77 21.14
N LEU A 62 -7.70 1.76 20.07
CA LEU A 62 -6.40 1.08 19.98
C LEU A 62 -5.52 1.54 21.14
N THR A 63 -5.54 0.78 22.23
CA THR A 63 -4.47 0.79 23.22
C THR A 63 -3.62 -0.45 22.97
N PRO A 64 -2.32 -0.28 22.69
CA PRO A 64 -1.38 -1.30 23.14
C PRO A 64 -0.07 -0.68 23.70
N PRO A 65 0.78 -1.44 24.40
CA PRO A 65 0.50 -2.56 25.32
C PRO A 65 1.29 -2.45 26.65
N HIS A 66 0.94 -3.32 27.61
CA HIS A 66 1.88 -3.95 28.56
C HIS A 66 2.51 -3.12 29.71
N SER A 67 1.97 -3.29 30.92
CA SER A 67 2.71 -3.55 32.17
C SER A 67 1.78 -4.22 33.18
#